data_AF-A0AAU4E436-F1
#
_entry.id   AF-A0AAU4E436-F1
#
_cell.length_a   1.000
_cell.length_b   1.000
_cell.length_c   1.000
_cell.angle_alpha   90.00
_cell.angle_beta   90.00
_cell.angle_gamma   90.00
#
_symmetry.space_group_name_H-M   'P 1'
#
loop_
_entity.id
_entity.type
_entity.pdbx_description
1 polymer ?
#
loop_
_entity_poly.entity_id
_entity_poly.type
_entity_poly.pdbx_seq_one_letter_code
_entity_poly.pdbx_strand_id
1 'polypeptide(L)'
;MTQPRGSAAKSAALSAALSGAVDLSALKARAETARRPPAPPASGPGPEGDAPPPAPSSGAVIDVTEATFQTDVVERSLHQLVIVDLWAEWCGPCKQLSPVLERLAGESGGAWIVAKVDVDANPRIAQLFGAQSIPTIVAIGGGQPVDAFSGALPEPEIRKWINALLDALRDKLPAIREAEANGGGPVEEPEDPRFTEAEEAFERGDFAAAQAAYERILDVEPANELAKNALAQVKFTARAEAADPDARTKADADPADLDAQLAAADLDIAENDVEASFKRLIDVVRRTAGDDRNKAREHLVALFDLFDPADDRVMKARRDLASALF
;
A
#
# COMPACT_ATOMS: atom_id res chain seq x y z
N MET A 1 -11.82 23.39 -4.81
CA MET A 1 -12.11 22.16 -4.04
C MET A 1 -11.25 21.05 -4.67
N THR A 2 -9.93 21.13 -4.61
CA THR A 2 -9.04 20.70 -3.51
C THR A 2 -9.24 19.22 -3.14
N GLN A 3 -8.67 18.32 -3.97
CA GLN A 3 -8.47 16.91 -3.66
C GLN A 3 -7.41 16.73 -2.55
N PRO A 4 -7.46 15.63 -1.78
CA PRO A 4 -6.47 15.35 -0.75
C PRO A 4 -5.21 14.78 -1.41
N ARG A 5 -4.33 15.66 -1.91
CA ARG A 5 -2.91 15.35 -2.22
C ARG A 5 -2.09 15.06 -0.96
N GLY A 6 -2.72 14.46 0.06
CA GLY A 6 -2.22 14.43 1.42
C GLY A 6 -1.15 13.39 1.62
N SER A 7 -1.43 12.11 1.37
CA SER A 7 -0.57 11.03 1.89
C SER A 7 0.67 10.80 1.02
N ALA A 8 0.50 10.50 -0.28
CA ALA A 8 1.63 10.20 -1.18
C ALA A 8 2.57 11.41 -1.39
N ALA A 9 2.02 12.63 -1.49
CA ALA A 9 2.85 13.84 -1.61
C ALA A 9 3.51 14.22 -0.26
N LYS A 10 2.91 13.89 0.90
CA LYS A 10 3.59 14.00 2.20
C LYS A 10 4.67 12.94 2.36
N SER A 11 4.48 11.71 1.88
CA SER A 11 5.51 10.66 1.88
C SER A 11 6.72 11.07 1.05
N ALA A 12 6.49 11.54 -0.18
CA ALA A 12 7.55 12.04 -1.05
C ALA A 12 8.23 13.31 -0.49
N ALA A 13 7.47 14.23 0.12
CA ALA A 13 8.04 15.43 0.76
C ALA A 13 8.79 15.12 2.06
N LEU A 14 8.35 14.13 2.85
CA LEU A 14 9.02 13.67 4.06
C LEU A 14 10.30 12.90 3.72
N SER A 15 10.26 12.02 2.72
CA SER A 15 11.42 11.30 2.19
C SER A 15 12.48 12.25 1.62
N ALA A 16 12.08 13.27 0.85
CA ALA A 16 12.98 14.33 0.38
C ALA A 16 13.53 15.22 1.51
N ALA A 17 12.74 15.50 2.56
CA ALA A 17 13.19 16.27 3.73
C ALA A 17 14.17 15.49 4.62
N LEU A 18 13.98 14.17 4.76
CA LEU A 18 14.84 13.30 5.57
C LEU A 18 16.15 12.92 4.85
N SER A 19 16.12 12.78 3.52
CA SER A 19 17.31 12.48 2.71
C SER A 19 18.36 13.60 2.71
N GLY A 20 17.96 14.85 3.02
CA GLY A 20 18.84 16.03 3.01
C GLY A 20 19.22 16.61 4.37
N ALA A 21 18.60 16.16 5.47
CA ALA A 21 18.70 16.85 6.78
C ALA A 21 19.11 15.96 7.97
N VAL A 22 19.14 14.62 7.83
CA VAL A 22 19.45 13.73 8.96
C VAL A 22 20.96 13.47 9.03
N ASP A 23 21.68 14.30 9.80
CA ASP A 23 23.09 14.07 10.11
C ASP A 23 23.25 12.99 11.19
N LEU A 24 23.35 11.74 10.73
CA LEU A 24 23.58 10.57 11.59
C LEU A 24 24.99 10.55 12.22
N SER A 25 25.91 11.40 11.77
CA SER A 25 27.27 11.47 12.33
C SER A 25 27.29 12.03 13.76
N ALA A 26 26.28 12.82 14.14
CA ALA A 26 26.13 13.36 15.49
C ALA A 26 25.77 12.28 16.53
N LEU A 27 25.04 11.24 16.15
CA LEU A 27 24.80 10.07 17.01
C LEU A 27 26.04 9.17 17.08
N LYS A 28 26.72 8.96 15.95
CA LYS A 28 27.99 8.22 15.88
C LYS A 28 29.05 8.78 16.84
N ALA A 29 29.34 10.08 16.76
CA ALA A 29 30.35 10.73 17.60
C ALA A 29 30.04 10.61 19.11
N ARG A 30 28.76 10.52 19.48
CA ARG A 30 28.30 10.42 20.87
C ARG A 30 28.24 8.98 21.38
N ALA A 31 27.87 8.02 20.54
CA ALA A 31 27.99 6.59 20.85
C ALA A 31 29.46 6.20 21.10
N GLU A 32 30.39 6.75 20.31
CA GLU A 32 31.83 6.62 20.52
C GLU A 32 32.30 7.27 21.84
N THR A 33 31.67 8.38 22.24
CA THR A 33 31.95 9.04 23.53
C THR A 33 31.42 8.23 24.72
N ALA A 34 30.26 7.60 24.58
CA ALA A 34 29.65 6.74 25.61
C ALA A 34 30.33 5.36 25.75
N ARG A 35 31.02 4.89 24.71
CA ARG A 35 31.85 3.66 24.73
C ARG A 35 33.23 3.85 25.39
N ARG A 36 33.59 5.06 25.81
CA ARG A 36 34.85 5.30 26.52
C ARG A 36 34.71 4.87 27.99
N PRO A 37 35.52 3.92 28.50
CA PRO A 37 35.37 3.45 29.87
C PRO A 37 35.65 4.60 30.86
N PRO A 38 34.85 4.77 31.92
CA PRO A 38 35.20 5.68 33.00
C PRO A 38 36.44 5.15 33.74
N ALA A 39 37.31 6.07 34.18
CA ALA A 39 38.38 5.75 35.11
C ALA A 39 37.79 5.18 36.42
N PRO A 40 38.46 4.23 37.09
CA PRO A 40 37.85 3.50 38.20
C PRO A 40 37.73 4.40 39.45
N PRO A 41 36.56 4.45 40.10
CA PRO A 41 36.48 4.83 41.49
C PRO A 41 36.48 3.60 42.41
N ALA A 42 37.05 3.79 43.59
CA ALA A 42 37.23 2.79 44.63
C ALA A 42 35.91 2.21 45.19
N SER A 43 36.03 0.97 45.65
CA SER A 43 35.00 0.07 46.16
C SER A 43 34.14 0.62 47.31
N GLY A 44 32.83 0.31 47.27
CA GLY A 44 31.90 0.30 48.40
C GLY A 44 30.68 -0.57 48.06
N PRO A 45 30.12 -1.40 48.97
CA PRO A 45 29.11 -2.39 48.58
C PRO A 45 27.65 -1.95 48.86
N GLY A 46 26.74 -2.34 47.96
CA GLY A 46 25.32 -2.60 48.20
C GLY A 46 24.31 -1.75 47.39
N PRO A 47 23.04 -2.21 47.20
CA PRO A 47 22.59 -3.56 46.86
C PRO A 47 21.79 -3.62 45.54
N GLU A 48 21.60 -4.84 45.05
CA GLU A 48 20.97 -5.23 43.79
C GLU A 48 19.46 -4.93 43.73
N GLY A 49 19.01 -4.46 42.56
CA GLY A 49 17.61 -4.40 42.17
C GLY A 49 17.45 -5.10 40.82
N ASP A 50 16.86 -6.30 40.84
CA ASP A 50 16.56 -7.14 39.69
C ASP A 50 15.65 -6.42 38.69
N ALA A 51 16.15 -6.19 37.48
CA ALA A 51 15.32 -6.04 36.29
C ALA A 51 15.52 -7.29 35.43
N PRO A 52 14.45 -8.02 35.07
CA PRO A 52 14.60 -9.24 34.29
C PRO A 52 15.17 -8.90 32.90
N PRO A 53 16.11 -9.70 32.37
CA PRO A 53 16.66 -9.47 31.04
C PRO A 53 15.58 -9.67 29.96
N PRO A 54 15.56 -8.85 28.90
CA PRO A 54 14.63 -9.06 27.80
C PRO A 54 14.92 -10.43 27.13
N ALA A 55 13.83 -11.14 26.81
CA ALA A 55 13.86 -12.43 26.15
C ALA A 55 14.48 -12.31 24.73
N PRO A 56 15.11 -13.37 24.20
CA PRO A 56 15.76 -13.33 22.89
C PRO A 56 14.71 -13.18 21.79
N SER A 57 14.75 -12.06 21.06
CA SER A 57 13.90 -11.82 19.89
C SER A 57 14.46 -12.54 18.66
N SER A 58 13.57 -13.21 17.94
CA SER A 58 13.79 -13.78 16.60
C SER A 58 14.46 -12.73 15.71
N GLY A 59 15.50 -13.09 14.95
CA GLY A 59 16.39 -12.14 14.25
C GLY A 59 15.79 -11.15 13.25
N ALA A 60 14.47 -11.15 13.06
CA ALA A 60 13.70 -10.22 12.25
C ALA A 60 13.21 -8.96 13.02
N VAL A 61 13.23 -8.99 14.36
CA VAL A 61 12.76 -7.87 15.21
C VAL A 61 13.78 -7.59 16.30
N ILE A 62 14.19 -6.33 16.44
CA ILE A 62 15.14 -5.88 17.45
C ILE A 62 14.63 -4.63 18.18
N ASP A 63 14.86 -4.58 19.49
CA ASP A 63 14.66 -3.35 20.28
C ASP A 63 15.90 -2.48 20.20
N VAL A 64 15.72 -1.21 19.82
CA VAL A 64 16.80 -0.27 19.59
C VAL A 64 16.72 0.86 20.59
N THR A 65 17.88 1.18 21.17
CA THR A 65 18.07 2.32 22.06
C THR A 65 18.98 3.35 21.41
N GLU A 66 19.04 4.54 21.98
CA GLU A 66 20.01 5.57 21.57
C GLU A 66 21.46 5.07 21.59
N ALA A 67 21.80 4.15 22.48
CA ALA A 67 23.15 3.59 22.59
C ALA A 67 23.45 2.56 21.48
N THR A 68 22.44 1.81 21.02
CA THR A 68 22.61 0.73 20.04
C THR A 68 22.30 1.15 18.61
N PHE A 69 21.59 2.28 18.42
CA PHE A 69 21.13 2.78 17.13
C PHE A 69 22.20 2.81 16.03
N GLN A 70 23.43 3.26 16.37
CA GLN A 70 24.52 3.33 15.40
C GLN A 70 24.87 1.94 14.82
N THR A 71 24.95 0.91 15.65
CA THR A 71 25.33 -0.43 15.21
C THR A 71 24.13 -1.18 14.64
N ASP A 72 23.00 -1.14 15.35
CA ASP A 72 21.84 -1.97 15.04
C ASP A 72 20.98 -1.44 13.89
N VAL A 73 21.04 -0.13 13.61
CA VAL A 73 20.30 0.50 12.52
C VAL A 73 21.24 0.98 11.43
N VAL A 74 22.16 1.91 11.74
CA VAL A 74 22.96 2.58 10.69
C VAL A 74 23.94 1.62 10.03
N GLU A 75 24.79 0.94 10.80
CA GLU A 75 25.79 0.00 10.26
C GLU A 75 25.12 -1.21 9.62
N ARG A 76 24.09 -1.77 10.25
CA ARG A 76 23.29 -2.86 9.69
C ARG A 76 22.66 -2.50 8.34
N SER A 77 22.16 -1.28 8.20
CA SER A 77 21.51 -0.81 6.98
C SER A 77 22.41 -0.80 5.74
N LEU A 78 23.73 -0.92 5.92
CA LEU A 78 24.69 -1.08 4.81
C LEU A 78 24.55 -2.43 4.10
N HIS A 79 23.98 -3.44 4.77
CA HIS A 79 23.85 -4.80 4.26
C HIS A 79 22.38 -5.24 4.12
N GLN A 80 21.52 -4.85 5.05
CA GLN A 80 20.13 -5.31 5.17
C GLN A 80 19.19 -4.13 5.40
N LEU A 81 18.01 -4.10 4.77
CA LEU A 81 17.07 -3.00 4.99
C LEU A 81 16.56 -3.00 6.44
N VAL A 82 16.58 -1.83 7.10
CA VAL A 82 16.12 -1.68 8.49
C VAL A 82 14.90 -0.76 8.51
N ILE A 83 13.75 -1.27 8.95
CA ILE A 83 12.52 -0.50 9.13
C ILE A 83 12.42 -0.10 10.60
N VAL A 84 12.61 1.18 10.89
CA VAL A 84 12.51 1.74 12.24
C VAL A 84 11.05 2.04 12.56
N ASP A 85 10.51 1.41 13.60
CA ASP A 85 9.18 1.65 14.16
C ASP A 85 9.29 2.53 15.41
N LEU A 86 8.92 3.81 15.27
CA LEU A 86 8.86 4.75 16.39
C LEU A 86 7.50 4.62 17.08
N TRP A 87 7.49 4.04 18.27
CA TRP A 87 6.27 3.69 19.01
C TRP A 87 6.33 4.17 20.48
N ALA A 88 5.20 4.06 21.18
CA ALA A 88 5.12 4.23 22.63
C ALA A 88 3.93 3.46 23.19
N GLU A 89 3.90 3.21 24.50
CA GLU A 89 2.93 2.25 25.06
C GLU A 89 1.48 2.77 25.12
N TRP A 90 1.35 4.08 25.16
CA TRP A 90 0.08 4.82 25.08
C TRP A 90 -0.43 4.99 23.64
N CYS A 91 0.36 4.61 22.63
CA CYS A 91 0.00 4.75 21.23
C CYS A 91 -1.00 3.66 20.80
N GLY A 92 -2.28 4.01 20.75
CA GLY A 92 -3.34 3.12 20.25
C GLY A 92 -3.08 2.58 18.83
N PRO A 93 -2.80 3.45 17.83
CA PRO A 93 -2.55 2.99 16.46
C PRO A 93 -1.30 2.10 16.30
N CYS A 94 -0.27 2.28 17.13
CA CYS A 94 0.93 1.44 17.12
C CYS A 94 0.60 -0.03 17.41
N LYS A 95 -0.38 -0.29 18.29
CA LYS A 95 -0.83 -1.64 18.64
C LYS A 95 -1.46 -2.41 17.48
N GLN A 96 -1.85 -1.73 16.41
CA GLN A 96 -2.34 -2.34 15.17
C GLN A 96 -1.20 -2.51 14.16
N LEU A 97 -0.32 -1.51 14.05
CA LEU A 97 0.73 -1.47 13.03
C LEU A 97 1.96 -2.33 13.35
N SER A 98 2.49 -2.24 14.58
CA SER A 98 3.73 -2.93 14.95
C SER A 98 3.63 -4.46 14.77
N PRO A 99 2.54 -5.15 15.20
CA PRO A 99 2.42 -6.59 14.98
C PRO A 99 2.39 -7.00 13.51
N VAL A 100 1.84 -6.14 12.63
CA VAL A 100 1.87 -6.37 11.18
C VAL A 100 3.32 -6.33 10.70
N LEU A 101 4.07 -5.25 10.99
CA LEU A 101 5.47 -5.13 10.59
C LEU A 101 6.34 -6.30 11.10
N GLU A 102 6.17 -6.69 12.36
CA GLU A 102 6.90 -7.81 12.97
C GLU A 102 6.64 -9.13 12.24
N ARG A 103 5.38 -9.41 11.90
CA ARG A 103 5.01 -10.61 11.14
C ARG A 103 5.60 -10.59 9.73
N LEU A 104 5.47 -9.48 9.01
CA LEU A 104 5.99 -9.35 7.65
C LEU A 104 7.53 -9.49 7.61
N ALA A 105 8.24 -9.00 8.62
CA ALA A 105 9.69 -9.16 8.73
C ALA A 105 10.07 -10.62 8.97
N GLY A 106 9.29 -11.34 9.79
CA GLY A 106 9.47 -12.78 10.00
C GLY A 106 9.27 -13.60 8.73
N GLU A 107 8.35 -13.18 7.86
CA GLU A 107 8.06 -13.81 6.56
C GLU A 107 9.10 -13.46 5.48
N SER A 108 9.89 -12.40 5.65
CA SER A 108 10.74 -11.85 4.58
C SER A 108 12.01 -12.66 4.27
N GLY A 109 12.25 -13.78 4.96
CA GLY A 109 13.47 -14.57 4.80
C GLY A 109 14.77 -13.80 5.08
N GLY A 110 14.70 -12.71 5.87
CA GLY A 110 15.86 -11.87 6.19
C GLY A 110 16.15 -10.74 5.19
N ALA A 111 15.28 -10.46 4.21
CA ALA A 111 15.42 -9.31 3.32
C ALA A 111 15.48 -7.97 4.08
N TRP A 112 14.75 -7.87 5.20
CA TRP A 112 14.69 -6.68 6.05
C TRP A 112 14.36 -7.07 7.49
N ILE A 113 14.50 -6.11 8.41
CA ILE A 113 14.14 -6.27 9.83
C ILE A 113 13.37 -5.07 10.38
N VAL A 114 12.66 -5.26 11.49
CA VAL A 114 12.06 -4.18 12.28
C VAL A 114 12.98 -3.79 13.44
N ALA A 115 13.27 -2.50 13.54
CA ALA A 115 13.94 -1.87 14.68
C ALA A 115 12.92 -1.08 15.50
N LYS A 116 12.48 -1.62 16.63
CA LYS A 116 11.50 -0.98 17.50
C LYS A 116 12.18 0.04 18.41
N VAL A 117 11.68 1.27 18.41
CA VAL A 117 12.19 2.35 19.27
C VAL A 117 11.05 2.95 20.07
N ASP A 118 11.09 2.72 21.38
CA ASP A 118 10.22 3.44 22.32
C ASP A 118 10.69 4.91 22.41
N VAL A 119 9.85 5.83 21.95
CA VAL A 119 10.17 7.27 21.91
C VAL A 119 10.15 7.93 23.29
N ASP A 120 9.46 7.35 24.29
CA ASP A 120 9.47 7.86 25.66
C ASP A 120 10.84 7.59 26.31
N ALA A 121 11.41 6.41 26.04
CA ALA A 121 12.74 6.04 26.52
C ALA A 121 13.88 6.63 25.67
N ASN A 122 13.64 6.90 24.38
CA ASN A 122 14.65 7.30 23.41
C ASN A 122 14.28 8.58 22.63
N PRO A 123 14.01 9.71 23.31
CA PRO A 123 13.46 10.91 22.68
C PRO A 123 14.40 11.53 21.64
N ARG A 124 15.72 11.29 21.70
CA ARG A 124 16.66 11.85 20.72
C ARG A 124 16.54 11.16 19.36
N ILE A 125 16.16 9.89 19.30
CA ILE A 125 15.92 9.20 18.02
C ILE A 125 14.69 9.79 17.33
N ALA A 126 13.60 10.04 18.07
CA ALA A 126 12.41 10.69 17.52
C ALA A 126 12.73 12.09 16.97
N GLN A 127 13.53 12.87 17.70
CA GLN A 127 13.98 14.20 17.27
C GLN A 127 14.84 14.14 16.01
N LEU A 128 15.75 13.15 15.91
CA LEU A 128 16.61 12.96 14.75
C LEU A 128 15.80 12.80 13.46
N PHE A 129 14.72 12.03 13.51
CA PHE A 129 13.82 11.81 12.37
C PHE A 129 12.76 12.91 12.24
N GLY A 130 12.78 13.94 13.08
CA GLY A 130 11.78 15.01 13.06
C GLY A 130 10.36 14.52 13.30
N ALA A 131 10.17 13.37 13.98
CA ALA A 131 8.87 12.75 14.16
C ALA A 131 7.93 13.66 14.97
N GLN A 132 6.82 14.05 14.35
CA GLN A 132 5.80 14.94 14.97
C GLN A 132 4.63 14.15 15.59
N SER A 133 4.52 12.87 15.27
CA SER A 133 3.46 11.97 15.71
C SER A 133 4.00 10.55 15.79
N ILE A 134 3.29 9.64 16.46
CA ILE A 134 3.55 8.21 16.41
C ILE A 134 2.27 7.45 16.04
N PRO A 135 2.35 6.30 15.33
CA PRO A 135 3.59 5.69 14.84
C PRO A 135 4.22 6.50 13.69
N THR A 136 5.55 6.53 13.64
CA THR A 136 6.32 6.99 12.48
C THR A 136 7.25 5.87 12.08
N ILE A 137 7.15 5.45 10.82
CA ILE A 137 7.93 4.37 10.26
C ILE A 137 8.97 4.96 9.31
N VAL A 138 10.24 4.60 9.49
CA VAL A 138 11.35 5.09 8.68
C VAL A 138 12.14 3.91 8.13
N ALA A 139 12.26 3.80 6.81
CA ALA A 139 13.14 2.84 6.17
C ALA A 139 14.56 3.41 6.06
N ILE A 140 15.54 2.65 6.53
CA ILE A 140 16.96 2.97 6.46
C ILE A 140 17.66 1.93 5.57
N GLY A 141 18.36 2.40 4.54
CA GLY A 141 19.12 1.58 3.62
C GLY A 141 20.38 2.31 3.16
N GLY A 142 21.52 1.62 3.14
CA GLY A 142 22.80 2.23 2.79
C GLY A 142 23.23 3.33 3.77
N GLY A 143 22.90 3.19 5.06
CA GLY A 143 23.30 4.13 6.11
C GLY A 143 22.47 5.41 6.19
N GLN A 144 21.37 5.53 5.45
CA GLN A 144 20.56 6.75 5.40
C GLN A 144 19.06 6.46 5.28
N PRO A 145 18.17 7.40 5.65
CA PRO A 145 16.74 7.28 5.39
C PRO A 145 16.47 7.22 3.89
N VAL A 146 15.68 6.25 3.46
CA VAL A 146 15.31 6.05 2.04
C VAL A 146 13.83 6.34 1.78
N ASP A 147 12.97 6.13 2.78
CA ASP A 147 11.57 6.54 2.77
C ASP A 147 11.00 6.54 4.19
N ALA A 148 9.85 7.20 4.39
CA ALA A 148 9.15 7.23 5.66
C ALA A 148 7.66 7.54 5.49
N PHE A 149 6.85 7.06 6.43
CA PHE A 149 5.46 7.47 6.59
C PHE A 149 5.10 7.67 8.07
N SER A 150 3.94 8.27 8.33
CA SER A 150 3.43 8.46 9.69
C SER A 150 1.94 8.15 9.76
N GLY A 151 1.52 7.57 10.88
CA GLY A 151 0.18 7.02 11.08
C GLY A 151 0.08 5.53 10.81
N ALA A 152 -1.07 4.94 11.11
CA ALA A 152 -1.38 3.55 10.79
C ALA A 152 -1.85 3.46 9.34
N LEU A 153 -1.19 2.60 8.55
CA LEU A 153 -1.61 2.24 7.19
C LEU A 153 -2.27 0.85 7.20
N PRO A 154 -3.23 0.57 6.32
CA PRO A 154 -3.71 -0.79 6.08
C PRO A 154 -2.57 -1.70 5.60
N GLU A 155 -2.65 -2.99 5.94
CA GLU A 155 -1.63 -3.97 5.56
C GLU A 155 -1.28 -4.00 4.06
N PRO A 156 -2.23 -3.96 3.11
CA PRO A 156 -1.91 -3.90 1.69
C PRO A 156 -1.01 -2.71 1.30
N GLU A 157 -1.26 -1.53 1.89
CA GLU A 157 -0.42 -0.35 1.65
C GLU A 157 0.99 -0.52 2.21
N ILE A 158 1.12 -1.18 3.37
CA ILE A 158 2.43 -1.50 3.98
C ILE A 158 3.20 -2.46 3.09
N ARG A 159 2.56 -3.53 2.61
CA ARG A 159 3.20 -4.53 1.73
C ARG A 159 3.66 -3.88 0.43
N LYS A 160 2.80 -3.07 -0.19
CA LYS A 160 3.16 -2.28 -1.38
C LYS A 160 4.36 -1.37 -1.13
N TRP A 161 4.39 -0.68 0.01
CA TRP A 161 5.50 0.20 0.39
C TRP A 161 6.81 -0.58 0.58
N ILE A 162 6.78 -1.70 1.30
CA ILE A 162 7.95 -2.56 1.50
C ILE A 162 8.44 -3.14 0.18
N ASN A 163 7.55 -3.65 -0.67
CA ASN A 163 7.92 -4.24 -1.96
C ASN A 163 8.59 -3.20 -2.87
N ALA A 164 8.07 -1.97 -2.91
CA ALA A 164 8.71 -0.88 -3.66
C ALA A 164 10.12 -0.57 -3.14
N LEU A 165 10.34 -0.64 -1.82
CA LEU A 165 11.68 -0.47 -1.22
C LEU A 165 12.61 -1.64 -1.57
N LEU A 166 12.11 -2.88 -1.49
CA LEU A 166 12.88 -4.08 -1.83
C LEU A 166 13.34 -4.02 -3.28
N ASP A 167 12.45 -3.66 -4.21
CA ASP A 167 12.79 -3.50 -5.63
C ASP A 167 13.82 -2.39 -5.85
N ALA A 168 13.63 -1.22 -5.24
CA ALA A 168 14.53 -0.07 -5.40
C ALA A 168 15.93 -0.29 -4.80
N LEU A 169 16.03 -1.16 -3.78
CA LEU A 169 17.26 -1.44 -3.04
C LEU A 169 17.90 -2.79 -3.39
N ARG A 170 17.25 -3.60 -4.24
CA ARG A 170 17.65 -4.97 -4.59
C ARG A 170 19.12 -5.10 -5.00
N ASP A 171 19.62 -4.15 -5.79
CA ASP A 171 21.00 -4.16 -6.27
C ASP A 171 22.00 -3.51 -5.29
N LYS A 172 21.50 -2.81 -4.26
CA LYS A 172 22.31 -2.05 -3.29
C LYS A 172 22.50 -2.78 -1.97
N LEU A 173 21.55 -3.62 -1.57
CA LEU A 173 21.55 -4.34 -0.30
C LEU A 173 21.65 -5.86 -0.54
N PRO A 174 22.79 -6.49 -0.22
CA PRO A 174 23.00 -7.92 -0.48
C PRO A 174 21.96 -8.84 0.18
N ALA A 175 21.48 -8.50 1.38
CA ALA A 175 20.53 -9.33 2.12
C ALA A 175 19.18 -9.54 1.37
N ILE A 176 18.79 -8.60 0.50
CA ILE A 176 17.57 -8.73 -0.30
C ILE A 176 17.72 -9.89 -1.30
N ARG A 177 18.85 -9.94 -2.01
CA ARG A 177 19.13 -11.01 -2.99
C ARG A 177 19.35 -12.36 -2.31
N GLU A 178 19.97 -12.35 -1.14
CA GLU A 178 20.17 -13.55 -0.32
C GLU A 178 18.84 -14.12 0.16
N ALA A 179 17.91 -13.27 0.60
CA ALA A 179 16.56 -13.68 0.96
C ALA A 179 15.80 -14.25 -0.24
N GLU A 180 15.84 -13.57 -1.39
CA GLU A 180 15.27 -14.02 -2.67
C GLU A 180 15.75 -15.43 -3.08
N ALA A 181 17.05 -15.68 -2.95
CA ALA A 181 17.63 -16.98 -3.27
C ALA A 181 17.17 -18.11 -2.34
N ASN A 182 16.73 -17.77 -1.12
CA ASN A 182 16.27 -18.71 -0.10
C ASN A 182 14.74 -18.82 0.00
N GLY A 183 14.01 -18.28 -0.99
CA GLY A 183 12.54 -18.29 -0.99
C GLY A 183 11.90 -17.24 -0.07
N GLY A 184 12.70 -16.35 0.54
CA GLY A 184 12.21 -15.04 0.93
C GLY A 184 11.97 -14.20 -0.33
N GLY A 185 11.20 -13.13 -0.27
CA GLY A 185 10.87 -12.38 -1.48
C GLY A 185 9.93 -11.22 -1.20
N PRO A 186 9.25 -10.70 -2.24
CA PRO A 186 8.17 -9.75 -2.07
C PRO A 186 7.22 -10.22 -0.97
N VAL A 187 6.80 -9.27 -0.16
CA VAL A 187 5.92 -9.51 0.97
C VAL A 187 4.52 -9.80 0.42
N GLU A 188 4.21 -11.08 0.20
CA GLU A 188 2.98 -11.56 -0.47
C GLU A 188 1.73 -11.25 0.35
N GLU A 189 0.80 -10.47 -0.20
CA GLU A 189 -0.50 -10.23 0.44
C GLU A 189 -1.12 -11.56 0.89
N PRO A 190 -1.58 -11.67 2.15
CA PRO A 190 -2.16 -12.92 2.61
C PRO A 190 -3.44 -13.11 1.80
N GLU A 191 -3.52 -14.21 1.05
CA GLU A 191 -4.71 -14.57 0.30
C GLU A 191 -5.87 -14.68 1.28
N ASP A 192 -6.82 -13.74 1.23
CA ASP A 192 -8.07 -13.88 1.94
C ASP A 192 -8.80 -15.09 1.31
N PRO A 193 -9.11 -16.16 2.06
CA PRO A 193 -9.75 -17.33 1.48
C PRO A 193 -11.07 -17.03 0.76
N ARG A 194 -11.71 -15.90 1.08
CA ARG A 194 -12.92 -15.43 0.38
C ARG A 194 -12.61 -14.92 -1.04
N PHE A 195 -11.43 -14.34 -1.27
CA PHE A 195 -10.95 -13.95 -2.59
C PHE A 195 -10.58 -15.17 -3.41
N THR A 196 -9.94 -16.18 -2.81
CA THR A 196 -9.59 -17.44 -3.48
C THR A 196 -10.82 -18.10 -4.12
N GLU A 197 -11.95 -18.18 -3.41
CA GLU A 197 -13.20 -18.73 -3.94
C GLU A 197 -13.68 -17.96 -5.20
N ALA A 198 -13.58 -16.63 -5.16
CA ALA A 198 -14.02 -15.76 -6.25
C ALA A 198 -13.10 -15.87 -7.47
N GLU A 199 -11.79 -15.91 -7.25
CA GLU A 199 -10.76 -16.05 -8.29
C GLU A 199 -10.84 -17.40 -8.98
N GLU A 200 -10.94 -18.49 -8.22
CA GLU A 200 -11.12 -19.82 -8.78
C GLU A 200 -12.40 -19.94 -9.64
N ALA A 201 -13.49 -19.29 -9.22
CA ALA A 201 -14.71 -19.24 -10.02
C ALA A 201 -14.50 -18.46 -11.32
N PHE A 202 -13.78 -17.33 -11.26
CA PHE A 202 -13.43 -16.52 -12.43
C PHE A 202 -12.55 -17.31 -13.41
N GLU A 203 -11.53 -18.02 -12.94
CA GLU A 203 -10.64 -18.85 -13.78
C GLU A 203 -11.36 -19.98 -14.51
N ARG A 204 -12.42 -20.53 -13.92
CA ARG A 204 -13.28 -21.54 -14.56
C ARG A 204 -14.31 -20.95 -15.52
N GLY A 205 -14.36 -19.62 -15.67
CA GLY A 205 -15.36 -18.90 -16.46
C GLY A 205 -16.75 -18.82 -15.81
N ASP A 206 -16.87 -19.16 -14.52
CA ASP A 206 -18.11 -19.01 -13.77
C ASP A 206 -18.18 -17.61 -13.15
N PHE A 207 -18.40 -16.61 -14.01
CA PHE A 207 -18.46 -15.21 -13.58
C PHE A 207 -19.61 -14.93 -12.62
N ALA A 208 -20.70 -15.71 -12.68
CA ALA A 208 -21.82 -15.56 -11.77
C ALA A 208 -21.43 -15.96 -10.34
N ALA A 209 -20.73 -17.09 -10.18
CA ALA A 209 -20.19 -17.50 -8.88
C ALA A 209 -19.13 -16.53 -8.37
N ALA A 210 -18.22 -16.06 -9.23
CA ALA A 210 -17.20 -15.08 -8.87
C ALA A 210 -17.83 -13.76 -8.37
N GLN A 211 -18.86 -13.26 -9.07
CA GLN A 211 -19.61 -12.07 -8.67
C GLN A 211 -20.23 -12.24 -7.29
N ALA A 212 -20.92 -13.35 -7.05
CA ALA A 212 -21.57 -13.64 -5.77
C ALA A 212 -20.57 -13.78 -4.61
N ALA A 213 -19.35 -14.26 -4.87
CA ALA A 213 -18.29 -14.34 -3.88
C ALA A 213 -17.77 -12.94 -3.48
N TYR A 214 -17.49 -12.08 -4.46
CA TYR A 214 -17.09 -10.70 -4.17
C TYR A 214 -18.21 -9.88 -3.50
N GLU A 215 -19.47 -10.09 -3.89
CA GLU A 215 -20.61 -9.44 -3.24
C GLU A 215 -20.74 -9.84 -1.76
N ARG A 216 -20.52 -11.11 -1.41
CA ARG A 216 -20.46 -11.55 -0.01
C ARG A 216 -19.35 -10.87 0.79
N ILE A 217 -18.18 -10.62 0.18
CA ILE A 217 -17.11 -9.87 0.85
C ILE A 217 -17.60 -8.44 1.13
N LEU A 218 -18.22 -7.79 0.14
CA LEU A 218 -18.70 -6.41 0.26
C LEU A 218 -19.91 -6.24 1.18
N ASP A 219 -20.74 -7.27 1.35
CA ASP A 219 -21.84 -7.26 2.32
C ASP A 219 -21.32 -7.14 3.76
N VAL A 220 -20.15 -7.73 4.04
CA VAL A 220 -19.47 -7.66 5.35
C VAL A 220 -18.56 -6.43 5.42
N GLU A 221 -17.85 -6.13 4.34
CA GLU A 221 -16.86 -5.05 4.25
C GLU A 221 -17.17 -4.11 3.07
N PRO A 222 -18.18 -3.22 3.19
CA PRO A 222 -18.57 -2.33 2.08
C PRO A 222 -17.49 -1.33 1.66
N ALA A 223 -16.44 -1.16 2.45
CA ALA A 223 -15.29 -0.30 2.17
C ALA A 223 -14.08 -1.04 1.60
N ASN A 224 -14.20 -2.35 1.30
CA ASN A 224 -13.12 -3.13 0.72
C ASN A 224 -12.93 -2.77 -0.76
N GLU A 225 -11.98 -1.87 -1.04
CA GLU A 225 -11.71 -1.37 -2.39
C GLU A 225 -11.20 -2.46 -3.34
N LEU A 226 -10.45 -3.45 -2.84
CA LEU A 226 -9.99 -4.60 -3.65
C LEU A 226 -11.19 -5.41 -4.16
N ALA A 227 -12.13 -5.76 -3.27
CA ALA A 227 -13.32 -6.51 -3.65
C ALA A 227 -14.24 -5.71 -4.59
N LYS A 228 -14.33 -4.38 -4.43
CA LYS A 228 -15.08 -3.52 -5.37
C LYS A 228 -14.48 -3.55 -6.76
N ASN A 229 -13.17 -3.36 -6.87
CA ASN A 229 -12.48 -3.33 -8.15
C ASN A 229 -12.54 -4.69 -8.83
N ALA A 230 -12.34 -5.78 -8.07
CA ALA A 230 -12.46 -7.14 -8.57
C ALA A 230 -13.89 -7.44 -9.05
N LEU A 231 -14.92 -7.04 -8.29
CA LEU A 231 -16.32 -7.18 -8.69
C LEU A 231 -16.63 -6.41 -9.99
N ALA A 232 -16.13 -5.18 -10.14
CA ALA A 232 -16.28 -4.40 -11.36
C ALA A 232 -15.66 -5.12 -12.56
N GLN A 233 -14.45 -5.66 -12.39
CA GLN A 233 -13.74 -6.44 -13.41
C GLN A 233 -14.53 -7.69 -13.81
N VAL A 234 -15.01 -8.50 -12.85
CA VAL A 234 -15.82 -9.70 -13.14
C VAL A 234 -17.09 -9.33 -13.91
N LYS A 235 -17.81 -8.30 -13.45
CA LYS A 235 -19.03 -7.81 -14.11
C LYS A 235 -18.76 -7.36 -15.54
N PHE A 236 -17.64 -6.69 -15.79
CA PHE A 236 -17.24 -6.27 -17.13
C PHE A 236 -16.90 -7.47 -18.00
N THR A 237 -16.03 -8.38 -17.55
CA THR A 237 -15.63 -9.56 -18.32
C THR A 237 -16.83 -10.41 -18.72
N ALA A 238 -17.77 -10.64 -17.78
CA ALA A 238 -19.01 -11.37 -18.08
C ALA A 238 -19.83 -10.74 -19.20
N ARG A 239 -19.94 -9.40 -19.23
CA ARG A 239 -20.65 -8.69 -20.30
C ARG A 239 -19.89 -8.71 -21.62
N ALA A 240 -18.57 -8.49 -21.58
CA ALA A 240 -17.74 -8.49 -22.78
C ALA A 240 -17.72 -9.86 -23.46
N GLU A 241 -17.68 -10.97 -22.71
CA GLU A 241 -17.75 -12.32 -23.28
C GLU A 241 -19.15 -12.68 -23.80
N ALA A 242 -20.20 -12.16 -23.16
CA ALA A 242 -21.58 -12.35 -23.62
C ALA A 242 -21.98 -11.41 -24.77
N ALA A 243 -21.17 -10.39 -25.06
CA ALA A 243 -21.47 -9.38 -26.07
C ALA A 243 -21.52 -10.00 -27.47
N ASP A 244 -22.51 -9.57 -28.25
CA ASP A 244 -22.59 -9.91 -29.66
C ASP A 244 -21.37 -9.32 -30.41
N PRO A 245 -20.54 -10.12 -31.11
CA PRO A 245 -19.39 -9.61 -31.86
C PRO A 245 -19.76 -8.55 -32.90
N ASP A 246 -20.99 -8.56 -33.41
CA ASP A 246 -21.50 -7.58 -34.37
C ASP A 246 -22.10 -6.33 -33.71
N ALA A 247 -22.06 -6.21 -32.38
CA ALA A 247 -22.71 -5.14 -31.63
C ALA A 247 -22.28 -3.75 -32.10
N ARG A 248 -21.00 -3.53 -32.45
CA ARG A 248 -20.55 -2.23 -32.99
C ARG A 248 -21.24 -1.90 -34.31
N THR A 249 -21.30 -2.86 -35.23
CA THR A 249 -21.97 -2.67 -36.52
C THR A 249 -23.46 -2.40 -36.35
N LYS A 250 -24.11 -3.11 -35.42
CA LYS A 250 -25.53 -2.89 -35.09
C LYS A 250 -25.75 -1.52 -34.47
N ALA A 251 -24.92 -1.13 -33.51
CA ALA A 251 -24.97 0.17 -32.85
C ALA A 251 -24.76 1.33 -33.82
N ASP A 252 -23.86 1.17 -34.80
CA ASP A 252 -23.59 2.21 -35.80
C ASP A 252 -24.71 2.30 -36.85
N ALA A 253 -25.36 1.17 -37.17
CA ALA A 253 -26.51 1.12 -38.07
C ALA A 253 -27.80 1.66 -37.44
N ASP A 254 -28.02 1.41 -36.15
CA ASP A 254 -29.15 1.91 -35.37
C ASP A 254 -28.69 2.60 -34.08
N PRO A 255 -28.48 3.93 -34.12
CA PRO A 255 -28.16 4.69 -32.92
C PRO A 255 -29.24 4.65 -31.81
N ALA A 256 -30.47 4.25 -32.10
CA ALA A 256 -31.52 4.14 -31.09
C ALA A 256 -31.53 2.79 -30.35
N ASP A 257 -30.83 1.77 -30.86
CA ASP A 257 -30.73 0.46 -30.23
C ASP A 257 -29.82 0.54 -28.99
N LEU A 258 -30.44 0.68 -27.81
CA LEU A 258 -29.72 0.82 -26.55
C LEU A 258 -28.84 -0.41 -26.28
N ASP A 259 -29.36 -1.62 -26.45
CA ASP A 259 -28.66 -2.85 -26.10
C ASP A 259 -27.41 -3.02 -26.99
N ALA A 260 -27.53 -2.71 -28.28
CA ALA A 260 -26.36 -2.70 -29.18
C ALA A 260 -25.32 -1.66 -28.76
N GLN A 261 -25.74 -0.49 -28.28
CA GLN A 261 -24.82 0.57 -27.83
C GLN A 261 -24.08 0.20 -26.54
N LEU A 262 -24.76 -0.45 -25.60
CA LEU A 262 -24.13 -0.95 -24.37
C LEU A 262 -23.11 -2.04 -24.68
N ALA A 263 -23.49 -3.03 -25.49
CA ALA A 263 -22.61 -4.12 -25.91
C ALA A 263 -21.40 -3.59 -26.73
N ALA A 264 -21.63 -2.64 -27.64
CA ALA A 264 -20.56 -2.00 -28.38
C ALA A 264 -19.59 -1.25 -27.44
N ALA A 265 -20.10 -0.58 -26.40
CA ALA A 265 -19.24 0.09 -25.42
C ALA A 265 -18.38 -0.88 -24.62
N ASP A 266 -18.91 -2.05 -24.23
CA ASP A 266 -18.12 -3.10 -23.57
C ASP A 266 -17.04 -3.67 -24.51
N LEU A 267 -17.38 -3.90 -25.78
CA LEU A 267 -16.42 -4.32 -26.81
C LEU A 267 -15.33 -3.26 -27.07
N ASP A 268 -15.69 -1.98 -27.03
CA ASP A 268 -14.73 -0.88 -27.18
C ASP A 268 -13.72 -0.87 -26.00
N ILE A 269 -14.17 -1.11 -24.76
CA ILE A 269 -13.24 -1.30 -23.61
C ILE A 269 -12.37 -2.53 -23.79
N ALA A 270 -12.92 -3.65 -24.25
CA ALA A 270 -12.17 -4.89 -24.46
C ALA A 270 -11.03 -4.73 -25.50
N GLU A 271 -11.22 -3.86 -26.49
CA GLU A 271 -10.19 -3.48 -27.48
C GLU A 271 -9.32 -2.29 -27.04
N ASN A 272 -9.46 -1.84 -25.79
CA ASN A 272 -8.75 -0.72 -25.19
C ASN A 272 -9.06 0.65 -25.84
N ASP A 273 -10.18 0.77 -26.56
CA ASP A 273 -10.71 2.05 -27.07
C ASP A 273 -11.65 2.71 -26.04
N VAL A 274 -11.03 3.12 -24.93
CA VAL A 274 -11.73 3.69 -23.77
C VAL A 274 -12.45 4.99 -24.10
N GLU A 275 -11.85 5.84 -24.95
CA GLU A 275 -12.46 7.12 -25.32
C GLU A 275 -13.70 6.93 -26.20
N ALA A 276 -13.67 5.99 -27.15
CA ALA A 276 -14.84 5.66 -27.97
C ALA A 276 -15.97 5.10 -27.11
N SER A 277 -15.67 4.16 -26.21
CA SER A 277 -16.64 3.57 -25.29
C SER A 277 -17.36 4.64 -24.46
N PHE A 278 -16.61 5.50 -23.78
CA PHE A 278 -17.20 6.54 -22.93
C PHE A 278 -18.01 7.54 -23.74
N LYS A 279 -17.48 7.98 -24.89
CA LYS A 279 -18.18 8.91 -25.78
C LYS A 279 -19.50 8.30 -26.26
N ARG A 280 -19.50 7.01 -26.63
CA ARG A 280 -20.69 6.28 -27.10
C ARG A 280 -21.81 6.35 -26.07
N LEU A 281 -21.52 5.99 -24.82
CA LEU A 281 -22.52 6.00 -23.75
C LEU A 281 -22.96 7.41 -23.35
N ILE A 282 -22.07 8.40 -23.36
CA ILE A 282 -22.44 9.81 -23.14
C ILE A 282 -23.43 10.27 -24.22
N ASP A 283 -23.20 9.93 -25.48
CA ASP A 283 -24.11 10.28 -26.58
C ASP A 283 -25.45 9.54 -26.48
N VAL A 284 -25.47 8.32 -25.91
CA VAL A 284 -26.74 7.63 -25.56
C VAL A 284 -27.48 8.41 -24.48
N VAL A 285 -26.80 8.82 -23.40
CA VAL A 285 -27.40 9.60 -22.30
C VAL A 285 -27.97 10.94 -22.77
N ARG A 286 -27.38 11.57 -23.79
CA ARG A 286 -27.87 12.83 -24.37
C ARG A 286 -29.16 12.66 -25.18
N ARG A 287 -29.32 11.53 -25.88
CA ARG A 287 -30.43 11.31 -26.81
C ARG A 287 -31.62 10.56 -26.21
N THR A 288 -31.41 9.89 -25.08
CA THR A 288 -32.43 9.07 -24.39
C THR A 288 -33.02 9.81 -23.19
N ALA A 289 -34.17 9.33 -22.70
CA ALA A 289 -34.84 9.82 -21.51
C ALA A 289 -35.40 8.65 -20.69
N GLY A 290 -35.78 8.92 -19.43
CA GLY A 290 -36.37 7.90 -18.56
C GLY A 290 -35.42 6.73 -18.29
N ASP A 291 -35.95 5.52 -18.35
CA ASP A 291 -35.25 4.29 -17.97
C ASP A 291 -34.04 4.00 -18.88
N ASP A 292 -34.13 4.28 -20.18
CA ASP A 292 -33.04 4.07 -21.12
C ASP A 292 -31.83 4.97 -20.82
N ARG A 293 -32.10 6.22 -20.45
CA ARG A 293 -31.06 7.16 -20.01
C ARG A 293 -30.40 6.69 -18.73
N ASN A 294 -31.19 6.16 -17.79
CA ASN A 294 -30.69 5.63 -16.53
C ASN A 294 -29.81 4.40 -16.75
N LYS A 295 -30.23 3.46 -17.60
CA LYS A 295 -29.43 2.29 -17.97
C LYS A 295 -28.08 2.68 -18.58
N ALA A 296 -28.08 3.60 -19.55
CA ALA A 296 -26.84 4.06 -20.18
C ALA A 296 -25.89 4.76 -19.19
N ARG A 297 -26.46 5.58 -18.29
CA ARG A 297 -25.71 6.24 -17.21
C ARG A 297 -25.09 5.22 -16.26
N GLU A 298 -25.87 4.23 -15.81
CA GLU A 298 -25.42 3.20 -14.88
C GLU A 298 -24.33 2.34 -15.49
N HIS A 299 -24.48 1.96 -16.77
CA HIS A 299 -23.45 1.23 -17.51
C HIS A 299 -22.15 2.03 -17.61
N LEU A 300 -22.23 3.31 -17.93
CA LEU A 300 -21.04 4.18 -18.01
C LEU A 300 -20.35 4.33 -16.65
N VAL A 301 -21.11 4.46 -15.56
CA VAL A 301 -20.54 4.53 -14.21
C VAL A 301 -19.85 3.20 -13.86
N ALA A 302 -20.47 2.06 -14.16
CA ALA A 302 -19.86 0.75 -13.94
C ALA A 302 -18.54 0.59 -14.75
N LEU A 303 -18.44 1.19 -15.94
CA LEU A 303 -17.19 1.20 -16.71
C LEU A 303 -16.13 2.13 -16.10
N PHE A 304 -16.50 3.21 -15.41
CA PHE A 304 -15.53 4.05 -14.71
C PHE A 304 -14.86 3.31 -13.54
N ASP A 305 -15.57 2.38 -12.91
CA ASP A 305 -15.05 1.61 -11.77
C ASP A 305 -13.95 0.60 -12.18
N LEU A 306 -13.69 0.43 -13.49
CA LEU A 306 -12.56 -0.34 -14.02
C LEU A 306 -11.23 0.44 -14.03
N PHE A 307 -11.28 1.75 -13.77
CA PHE A 307 -10.13 2.64 -13.92
C PHE A 307 -9.84 3.38 -12.62
N ASP A 308 -8.61 3.89 -12.51
CA ASP A 308 -8.26 4.81 -11.43
C ASP A 308 -9.17 6.06 -11.50
N PRO A 309 -9.77 6.52 -10.39
CA PRO A 309 -10.59 7.73 -10.38
C PRO A 309 -9.88 8.99 -10.87
N ALA A 310 -8.54 9.02 -10.85
CA ALA A 310 -7.70 10.09 -11.35
C ALA A 310 -7.29 9.93 -12.83
N ASP A 311 -7.74 8.89 -13.53
CA ASP A 311 -7.51 8.75 -14.98
C ASP A 311 -8.12 9.93 -15.73
N ASP A 312 -7.31 10.58 -16.58
CA ASP A 312 -7.71 11.80 -17.31
C ASP A 312 -8.95 11.57 -18.19
N ARG A 313 -9.10 10.37 -18.76
CA ARG A 313 -10.24 9.97 -19.60
C ARG A 313 -11.50 9.85 -18.75
N VAL A 314 -11.41 9.24 -17.57
CA VAL A 314 -12.51 9.14 -16.60
C VAL A 314 -12.92 10.52 -16.11
N MET A 315 -11.95 11.36 -15.73
CA MET A 315 -12.20 12.72 -15.26
C MET A 315 -12.87 13.60 -16.33
N LYS A 316 -12.46 13.46 -17.60
CA LYS A 316 -13.13 14.11 -18.74
C LYS A 316 -14.54 13.56 -18.93
N ALA A 317 -14.71 12.24 -19.00
CA ALA A 317 -16.00 11.60 -19.23
C ALA A 317 -17.03 11.90 -18.12
N ARG A 318 -16.60 11.98 -16.84
CA ARG A 318 -17.47 12.41 -15.73
C ARG A 318 -17.99 13.83 -15.90
N ARG A 319 -17.16 14.77 -16.38
CA ARG A 319 -17.60 16.15 -16.69
C ARG A 319 -18.58 16.17 -17.87
N ASP A 320 -18.29 15.39 -18.91
CA ASP A 320 -19.14 15.30 -20.09
C ASP A 320 -20.49 14.65 -19.78
N LEU A 321 -20.51 13.63 -18.91
CA LEU A 321 -21.72 12.99 -18.39
C LEU A 321 -22.55 13.99 -17.56
N ALA A 322 -21.92 14.77 -16.67
CA ALA A 322 -22.62 15.80 -15.91
C ALA A 322 -23.29 16.82 -16.84
N SER A 323 -22.58 17.27 -17.89
CA SER A 323 -23.13 18.16 -18.92
C SER A 323 -24.25 17.51 -19.75
N ALA A 324 -24.19 16.20 -19.98
CA ALA A 324 -25.25 15.46 -20.65
C ALA A 324 -26.51 15.28 -19.78
N LEU A 325 -26.40 15.45 -18.45
CA LEU A 325 -27.49 15.25 -17.50
C LEU A 325 -28.37 16.49 -17.27
N PHE A 326 -27.82 17.70 -17.43
CA PHE A 326 -28.44 18.99 -17.11
C PHE A 326 -28.49 19.93 -18.32
#